data_AF-A0A1F6Q862-F1
#
_entry.id   AF-A0A1F6Q862-F1
#
_cell.length_a   1.000
_cell.length_b   1.000
_cell.length_c   1.000
_cell.angle_alpha   90.00
_cell.angle_beta   90.00
_cell.angle_gamma   90.00
#
_symmetry.space_group_name_H-M   'P 1'
#
loop_
_entity.id
_entity.type
_entity.pdbx_description
1 polymer ?
#
loop_
_entity_poly.entity_id
_entity_poly.type
_entity_poly.pdbx_seq_one_letter_code
_entity_poly.pdbx_strand_id
1 'polypeptide(L)'
;MVRELTPKQQEVISKFIEIGKVEEACNQAGIAKKTCYNWLKIPEFKEELKQQQEQVYEGTISNMKYLFSKAVETQEQLLNSENERVRLRVSSSI
;
A
#
# COMPACT_ATOMS: atom_id res chain seq x y z
N MET A 1 -10.96 15.60 -25.54
CA MET A 1 -11.86 15.75 -24.37
C MET A 1 -11.35 14.83 -23.30
N VAL A 2 -10.95 15.38 -22.15
CA VAL A 2 -10.65 14.58 -20.96
C VAL A 2 -11.99 14.06 -20.44
N ARG A 3 -12.20 12.74 -20.40
CA ARG A 3 -13.40 12.18 -19.77
C ARG A 3 -13.21 12.19 -18.27
N GLU A 4 -14.08 12.89 -17.56
CA GLU A 4 -14.16 12.78 -16.10
C GLU A 4 -14.61 11.38 -15.67
N LEU A 5 -14.08 10.92 -14.53
CA LEU A 5 -14.45 9.65 -13.95
C LEU A 5 -15.88 9.69 -13.43
N THR A 6 -16.62 8.61 -13.71
CA THR A 6 -17.96 8.44 -13.14
C THR A 6 -17.88 8.16 -11.63
N PRO A 7 -18.95 8.44 -10.85
CA PRO A 7 -18.98 8.14 -9.42
C PRO A 7 -18.65 6.67 -9.10
N LYS A 8 -19.09 5.74 -9.96
CA LYS A 8 -18.78 4.31 -9.78
C LYS A 8 -17.33 3.95 -10.09
N GLN A 9 -16.68 4.66 -11.00
CA GLN A 9 -15.25 4.51 -11.24
C GLN A 9 -14.45 5.02 -10.04
N GLN A 10 -14.84 6.16 -9.46
CA GLN A 10 -14.23 6.69 -8.24
C GLN A 10 -14.38 5.70 -7.07
N GLU A 11 -15.58 5.13 -6.86
CA GLU A 11 -15.81 4.11 -5.83
C GLU A 11 -14.91 2.88 -6.00
N VAL A 12 -14.76 2.38 -7.23
CA VAL A 12 -13.83 1.26 -7.51
C VAL A 12 -12.39 1.63 -7.19
N ILE A 13 -11.96 2.84 -7.51
CA ILE A 13 -10.61 3.32 -7.21
C ILE A 13 -10.39 3.39 -5.69
N SER A 14 -11.35 3.90 -4.93
CA SER A 14 -11.29 3.88 -3.46
C SER A 14 -11.19 2.46 -2.90
N LYS A 15 -11.97 1.51 -3.43
CA LYS A 15 -11.87 0.09 -3.05
C LYS A 15 -10.55 -0.55 -3.45
N PHE A 16 -9.99 -0.14 -4.59
CA PHE A 16 -8.70 -0.62 -5.07
C PHE A 16 -7.55 -0.20 -4.14
N ILE A 17 -7.59 1.02 -3.58
CA ILE A 17 -6.62 1.48 -2.59
C ILE A 17 -6.59 0.56 -1.35
N GLU A 18 -7.74 0.03 -0.93
CA GLU A 18 -7.86 -0.87 0.23
C GLU A 18 -7.36 -2.30 -0.10
N ILE A 19 -7.66 -2.82 -1.30
CA ILE A 19 -7.50 -4.25 -1.64
C ILE A 19 -6.21 -4.53 -2.43
N GLY A 20 -5.75 -3.55 -3.22
CA GLY A 20 -4.60 -3.69 -4.12
C GLY A 20 -4.85 -4.50 -5.39
N LYS A 21 -6.10 -4.95 -5.64
CA LYS A 21 -6.47 -5.72 -6.84
C LYS A 21 -7.74 -5.18 -7.49
N VAL A 22 -7.62 -4.71 -8.72
CA VAL A 22 -8.73 -4.04 -9.44
C VAL A 22 -9.91 -4.97 -9.70
N GLU A 23 -9.69 -6.26 -10.00
CA GLU A 23 -10.79 -7.21 -10.22
C GLU A 23 -11.62 -7.44 -8.95
N GLU A 24 -10.96 -7.51 -7.79
CA GLU A 24 -11.62 -7.66 -6.49
C GLU A 24 -12.33 -6.36 -6.07
N ALA A 25 -11.73 -5.20 -6.32
CA ALA A 25 -12.35 -3.90 -6.10
C ALA A 25 -13.61 -3.69 -6.95
N CYS A 26 -13.55 -4.04 -8.24
CA CYS A 26 -14.71 -4.05 -9.13
C CYS A 26 -15.82 -4.97 -8.61
N ASN A 27 -15.48 -6.18 -8.17
CA ASN A 27 -16.45 -7.12 -7.60
C ASN A 27 -17.15 -6.54 -6.36
N GLN A 28 -16.38 -6.01 -5.39
CA GLN A 28 -16.95 -5.41 -4.19
C GLN A 28 -17.82 -4.17 -4.46
N ALA A 29 -17.51 -3.40 -5.51
CA ALA A 29 -18.33 -2.27 -5.94
C ALA A 29 -19.57 -2.66 -6.76
N GLY A 30 -19.82 -3.96 -6.95
CA GLY A 30 -20.94 -4.49 -7.74
C GLY A 30 -20.75 -4.38 -9.25
N ILE A 31 -19.51 -4.23 -9.73
CA ILE A 31 -19.19 -4.03 -11.14
C ILE A 31 -18.85 -5.37 -11.80
N ALA A 32 -19.60 -5.68 -12.86
CA ALA A 32 -19.36 -6.87 -13.66
C ALA A 32 -17.94 -6.87 -14.26
N LYS A 33 -17.31 -8.05 -14.32
CA LYS A 33 -15.94 -8.24 -14.81
C LYS A 33 -15.71 -7.64 -16.21
N LYS A 34 -16.69 -7.79 -17.11
CA LYS A 34 -16.65 -7.20 -18.47
C LYS A 34 -16.58 -5.67 -18.43
N THR A 35 -17.36 -5.03 -17.56
CA THR A 35 -17.36 -3.57 -17.37
C THR A 35 -16.03 -3.10 -16.80
N CYS A 36 -15.50 -3.80 -15.81
CA CYS A 36 -14.18 -3.54 -15.25
C CYS A 36 -13.08 -3.57 -16.32
N TYR A 37 -13.05 -4.61 -17.17
CA TYR A 37 -12.11 -4.69 -18.29
C TYR A 37 -12.29 -3.59 -19.34
N ASN A 38 -13.52 -3.14 -19.57
CA ASN A 38 -13.77 -2.01 -20.46
C ASN A 38 -13.24 -0.71 -19.87
N TRP A 39 -13.39 -0.49 -18.56
CA TRP A 39 -12.84 0.68 -17.88
C TRP A 39 -11.32 0.70 -17.88
N LEU A 40 -10.65 -0.45 -17.78
CA LEU A 40 -9.19 -0.54 -17.90
C LEU A 40 -8.64 -0.13 -19.28
N LYS A 41 -9.51 -0.02 -20.29
CA LYS A 41 -9.17 0.51 -21.62
C LYS A 41 -9.40 2.01 -21.74
N ILE A 42 -10.07 2.63 -20.77
CA ILE A 42 -10.30 4.07 -20.70
C ILE A 42 -9.03 4.71 -20.12
N PRO A 43 -8.32 5.57 -20.87
CA PRO A 43 -7.05 6.15 -20.43
C PRO A 43 -7.16 6.86 -19.08
N GLU A 44 -8.22 7.63 -18.86
CA GLU A 44 -8.40 8.43 -17.65
C GLU A 44 -8.58 7.55 -16.41
N PHE A 45 -9.35 6.45 -16.53
CA PHE A 45 -9.53 5.50 -15.44
C PHE A 45 -8.23 4.74 -15.13
N LYS A 46 -7.51 4.32 -16.18
CA LYS A 46 -6.25 3.61 -16.02
C LYS A 46 -5.18 4.48 -15.38
N GLU A 47 -5.10 5.74 -15.78
CA GLU A 47 -4.13 6.70 -15.25
C GLU A 47 -4.41 7.00 -13.78
N GLU A 48 -5.65 7.28 -13.41
CA GLU A 48 -6.01 7.52 -12.00
C GLU A 48 -5.72 6.28 -11.13
N LEU A 49 -6.08 5.09 -11.61
CA LEU A 49 -5.83 3.85 -10.87
C LEU A 49 -4.32 3.62 -10.64
N LYS A 50 -3.50 3.94 -11.65
CA LYS A 50 -2.04 3.88 -11.55
C LYS A 50 -1.50 4.92 -10.56
N GLN A 51 -1.98 6.17 -10.61
CA GLN A 51 -1.54 7.22 -9.70
C GLN A 51 -1.87 6.88 -8.25
N GLN A 52 -3.08 6.39 -7.98
CA GLN A 52 -3.46 5.94 -6.64
C GLN A 52 -2.63 4.74 -6.18
N GLN A 53 -2.32 3.81 -7.09
CA GLN A 53 -1.43 2.69 -6.79
C GLN A 53 -0.03 3.16 -6.38
N GLU A 54 0.55 4.10 -7.14
CA GLU A 54 1.87 4.68 -6.85
C GLU A 54 1.88 5.40 -5.50
N GLN A 55 0.87 6.23 -5.22
CA GLN A 55 0.75 6.93 -3.93
C GLN A 55 0.67 5.99 -2.73
N VAL A 56 -0.13 4.92 -2.84
CA VAL A 56 -0.26 3.92 -1.78
C VAL A 56 1.05 3.17 -1.57
N TYR A 57 1.74 2.79 -2.64
CA TYR A 57 3.03 2.11 -2.53
C TYR A 57 4.13 3.01 -1.98
N GLU A 58 4.23 4.26 -2.41
CA GLU A 58 5.21 5.22 -1.89
C GLU A 58 5.02 5.44 -0.39
N GLY A 59 3.78 5.63 0.07
CA GLY A 59 3.47 5.76 1.50
C GLY A 59 3.80 4.48 2.28
N THR A 60 3.44 3.32 1.73
CA THR A 60 3.70 2.01 2.37
C THR A 60 5.20 1.74 2.51
N ILE A 61 5.98 1.96 1.44
CA ILE A 61 7.43 1.78 1.46
C ILE A 61 8.08 2.76 2.45
N SER A 62 7.60 4.01 2.49
CA SER A 62 8.09 5.01 3.45
C SER A 62 7.82 4.58 4.89
N ASN A 63 6.63 4.04 5.17
CA ASN A 63 6.28 3.50 6.48
C ASN A 63 7.13 2.28 6.84
N MET A 64 7.40 1.37 5.89
CA MET A 64 8.28 0.23 6.11
C MET A 64 9.70 0.67 6.45
N LYS A 65 10.24 1.64 5.71
CA LYS A 65 11.56 2.23 6.00
C LYS A 65 11.60 2.84 7.39
N TYR A 66 10.57 3.61 7.77
CA TYR A 66 10.46 4.20 9.09
C TYR A 66 10.42 3.15 10.22
N LEU A 67 9.59 2.11 10.07
CA LEU A 67 9.51 1.01 11.05
C LEU A 67 10.82 0.26 11.16
N PHE A 68 11.51 0.04 10.04
CA PHE A 68 12.83 -0.59 10.04
C PHE A 68 13.87 0.27 10.76
N SER A 69 13.92 1.58 10.49
CA SER A 69 14.79 2.50 11.23
C SER A 69 14.51 2.48 12.73
N LYS A 70 13.23 2.47 13.13
CA LYS A 70 12.84 2.36 14.54
C LYS A 70 13.27 1.04 15.18
N ALA A 71 13.18 -0.06 14.44
CA ALA A 71 13.66 -1.35 14.92
C ALA A 71 15.18 -1.35 15.14
N VAL A 72 15.94 -0.80 14.18
CA VAL A 72 17.41 -0.67 14.30
C VAL A 72 17.80 0.23 15.47
N GLU A 73 17.17 1.39 15.61
CA GLU A 73 17.39 2.30 16.77
C GLU A 73 17.10 1.60 18.10
N THR A 74 15.99 0.86 18.17
CA THR A 74 15.62 0.10 19.38
C THR A 74 16.66 -0.98 19.66
N GLN A 75 17.14 -1.67 18.63
CA GLN A 75 18.16 -2.70 18.77
C GLN A 75 19.49 -2.13 19.25
N GLU A 76 19.92 -0.98 18.71
CA GLU A 76 21.10 -0.25 19.16
C GLU A 76 20.99 0.17 20.63
N GLN A 77 19.83 0.69 21.05
CA GLN A 77 19.58 1.04 22.45
C GLN A 77 19.68 -0.18 23.37
N LEU A 78 19.13 -1.32 22.96
CA LEU A 78 19.18 -2.55 23.76
C LEU A 78 20.57 -3.16 23.81
N LEU A 79 21.37 -3.05 22.74
CA LEU A 79 22.78 -3.43 22.73
C LEU A 79 23.63 -2.61 23.70
N ASN A 80 23.21 -1.37 23.98
CA ASN A 80 23.85 -0.47 24.96
C ASN A 80 23.20 -0.52 26.36
N SER A 81 22.28 -1.45 26.63
CA SER A 81 21.65 -1.59 27.95
C SER A 81 22.67 -1.92 29.03
N GLU A 82 22.55 -1.36 30.23
CA GLU A 82 23.36 -1.74 31.40
C GLU A 82 23.19 -3.22 31.81
N ASN A 83 22.08 -3.85 31.40
CA ASN A 83 21.79 -5.25 31.72
C ASN A 83 22.45 -6.20 30.71
N GLU A 84 23.49 -6.91 31.18
CA GLU A 84 24.23 -7.87 30.36
C GLU A 84 23.35 -8.96 29.71
N ARG A 85 22.33 -9.45 30.41
CA ARG A 85 21.41 -10.46 29.87
C ARG A 85 20.57 -9.92 28.71
N VAL A 86 20.20 -8.63 28.77
CA VAL A 86 19.48 -7.95 27.68
C VAL A 86 20.41 -7.81 26.48
N ARG A 87 21.64 -7.33 26.69
CA ARG A 87 22.64 -7.21 25.62
C ARG A 87 22.90 -8.55 24.93
N LEU A 88 23.18 -9.61 25.70
CA LEU A 88 23.45 -10.95 25.17
C LEU A 88 22.30 -11.47 24.32
N ARG A 89 21.04 -11.32 24.77
CA ARG A 89 19.86 -11.77 24.03
C ARG A 89 19.72 -11.05 22.69
N VAL A 90 19.96 -9.74 22.68
CA VAL A 90 19.85 -8.93 21.46
C VAL A 90 20.95 -9.28 20.47
N SER A 91 22.19 -9.46 20.94
CA SER A 91 23.32 -9.88 20.10
C SER A 91 23.12 -11.26 19.47
N SER A 92 22.42 -12.18 20.14
CA SER A 92 22.11 -13.52 19.60
C SER A 92 20.88 -13.57 18.69
N SER A 93 20.14 -12.47 18.55
CA SER A 93 18.91 -12.39 17.75
C SER A 93 19.14 -11.82 16.34
N ILE A 94 20.40 -11.74 15.91
CA ILE A 94 20.82 -11.27 14.58
C ILE A 94 20.74 -12.43 13.57
#